data_AF-A0A8J2JQ80-F1
#
_entry.id   AF-A0A8J2JQ80-F1
#
_cell.length_a   1.000
_cell.length_b   1.000
_cell.length_c   1.000
_cell.angle_alpha   90.00
_cell.angle_beta   90.00
_cell.angle_gamma   90.00
#
_symmetry.space_group_name_H-M   'P 1'
#
loop_
_entity.id
_entity.type
_entity.pdbx_description
1 polymer ?
#
loop_
_entity_poly.entity_id
_entity_poly.type
_entity_poly.pdbx_seq_one_letter_code
_entity_poly.pdbx_strand_id
1 'polypeptide(L)'
;MNLTLWSVGVCLGTILVLLQSVKSDDKKEEEVHCKELIVENVKKAMKEVAKCTKSLGLKTKEQKKERAACIMKCVAINIGLLSPKGEIDEKLVIMFVDDNVPLKYHDHAYEVMADCMHHTGSLDPNEVNCKSYDPVFKCVTDSATKFAKLCSEGS
;
A
#
# COMPACT_ATOMS: atom_id res chain seq x y z
N MET A 1 -17.02 20.97 29.44
CA MET A 1 -15.87 21.37 28.60
C MET A 1 -15.72 20.36 27.49
N ASN A 2 -16.11 20.73 26.27
CA ASN A 2 -16.05 19.91 25.06
C ASN A 2 -14.78 20.27 24.27
N LEU A 3 -13.90 19.29 24.05
CA LEU A 3 -12.62 19.48 23.34
C LEU A 3 -12.25 18.21 22.55
N THR A 4 -13.07 17.80 21.56
CA THR A 4 -12.73 16.65 20.68
C THR A 4 -13.40 16.68 19.30
N LEU A 5 -13.54 17.84 18.63
CA LEU A 5 -14.06 17.87 17.25
C LEU A 5 -13.22 18.65 16.22
N TRP A 6 -12.07 19.23 16.59
CA TRP A 6 -11.25 20.04 15.66
C TRP A 6 -9.99 19.36 15.13
N SER A 7 -9.52 18.26 15.71
CA SER A 7 -8.25 17.64 15.31
C SER A 7 -8.34 16.75 14.05
N VAL A 8 -9.53 16.26 13.70
CA VAL A 8 -9.73 15.38 12.53
C VAL A 8 -10.08 16.20 11.26
N GLY A 9 -10.64 17.40 11.42
CA GLY A 9 -11.01 18.28 10.31
C GLY A 9 -9.82 18.90 9.58
N VAL A 10 -8.70 19.13 10.27
CA VAL A 10 -7.50 19.75 9.69
C VAL A 10 -6.74 18.80 8.75
N CYS A 11 -6.75 17.48 9.02
CA CYS A 11 -6.12 16.49 8.13
C CYS A 11 -6.94 16.18 6.86
N LEU A 12 -8.27 16.36 6.91
CA LEU A 12 -9.14 16.19 5.73
C LEU A 12 -9.16 17.45 4.84
N GLY A 13 -8.99 18.63 5.42
CA GLY A 13 -8.97 19.90 4.68
C GLY A 13 -7.75 20.08 3.79
N THR A 14 -6.56 19.62 4.21
CA THR A 14 -5.33 19.71 3.40
C THR A 14 -5.36 18.81 2.16
N ILE A 15 -6.05 17.67 2.22
CA ILE A 15 -6.25 16.78 1.07
C ILE A 15 -7.18 17.42 0.02
N LEU A 16 -8.18 18.18 0.46
CA LEU A 16 -9.13 18.88 -0.44
C LEU A 16 -8.53 20.11 -1.11
N VAL A 17 -7.58 20.81 -0.46
CA VAL A 17 -6.86 21.95 -1.08
C VAL A 17 -5.92 21.48 -2.20
N LEU A 18 -5.36 20.26 -2.11
CA LEU A 18 -4.56 19.68 -3.20
C LEU A 18 -5.40 19.32 -4.44
N LEU A 19 -6.72 19.11 -4.30
CA LEU A 19 -7.63 18.78 -5.40
C LEU A 19 -8.01 19.97 -6.29
N GLN A 20 -7.84 21.22 -5.83
CA GLN A 20 -8.32 22.41 -6.55
C GLN A 20 -7.28 23.09 -7.47
N SER A 21 -6.02 22.68 -7.43
CA SER A 21 -4.94 23.31 -8.23
C SER A 21 -4.78 22.73 -9.65
N VAL A 22 -5.78 22.00 -10.15
CA VAL A 22 -5.78 21.46 -11.51
C VAL A 22 -6.18 22.54 -12.52
N LYS A 23 -5.29 23.50 -12.79
CA LYS A 23 -5.32 24.30 -14.03
C LYS A 23 -4.32 23.74 -15.03
N SER A 24 -4.84 23.13 -16.07
CA SER A 24 -4.16 22.37 -17.11
C SER A 24 -3.07 23.16 -17.84
N ASP A 25 -1.88 22.58 -17.95
CA ASP A 25 -0.81 22.92 -18.89
C ASP A 25 -0.25 21.59 -19.41
N ASP A 26 -0.06 21.50 -20.72
CA ASP A 26 0.12 20.29 -21.56
C ASP A 26 1.37 19.40 -21.29
N LYS A 27 2.00 19.51 -20.12
CA LYS A 27 2.94 18.49 -19.59
C LYS A 27 2.28 17.53 -18.59
N LYS A 28 0.97 17.67 -18.37
CA LYS A 28 0.20 17.07 -17.28
C LYS A 28 -0.30 15.65 -17.47
N GLU A 29 -0.36 15.12 -18.69
CA GLU A 29 -1.01 13.83 -18.93
C GLU A 29 -0.27 12.67 -18.21
N GLU A 30 1.06 12.73 -18.18
CA GLU A 30 1.90 11.69 -17.58
C GLU A 30 1.91 11.71 -16.03
N GLU A 31 1.89 12.90 -15.43
CA GLU A 31 1.84 13.06 -13.97
C GLU A 31 0.46 12.73 -13.40
N VAL A 32 -0.59 13.13 -14.14
CA VAL A 32 -1.98 12.79 -13.81
C VAL A 32 -2.12 11.27 -13.80
N HIS A 33 -1.56 10.57 -14.80
CA HIS A 33 -1.58 9.11 -14.83
C HIS A 33 -0.85 8.44 -13.66
N CYS A 34 0.34 8.90 -13.24
CA CYS A 34 0.99 8.24 -12.09
C CYS A 34 0.21 8.43 -10.78
N LYS A 35 -0.26 9.65 -10.50
CA LYS A 35 -1.06 9.94 -9.30
C LYS A 35 -2.35 9.13 -9.29
N GLU A 36 -3.03 9.02 -10.43
CA GLU A 36 -4.25 8.21 -10.57
C GLU A 36 -3.99 6.73 -10.28
N LEU A 37 -2.91 6.15 -10.81
CA LEU A 37 -2.56 4.75 -10.58
C LEU A 37 -2.28 4.44 -9.11
N ILE A 38 -1.58 5.32 -8.40
CA ILE A 38 -1.36 5.18 -6.96
C ILE A 38 -2.70 5.20 -6.23
N VAL A 39 -3.58 6.13 -6.58
CA VAL A 39 -4.92 6.24 -5.98
C VAL A 39 -5.76 5.00 -6.26
N GLU A 40 -5.71 4.44 -7.46
CA GLU A 40 -6.43 3.21 -7.82
C GLU A 40 -5.90 1.99 -7.06
N ASN A 41 -4.58 1.82 -6.97
CA ASN A 41 -3.95 0.74 -6.23
C ASN A 41 -4.26 0.84 -4.72
N VAL A 42 -4.23 2.04 -4.15
CA VAL A 42 -4.65 2.28 -2.75
C VAL A 42 -6.12 1.96 -2.55
N LYS A 43 -7.01 2.37 -3.47
CA LYS A 43 -8.44 2.02 -3.41
C LYS A 43 -8.66 0.52 -3.48
N LYS A 44 -7.93 -0.20 -4.34
CA LYS A 44 -7.97 -1.67 -4.45
C LYS A 44 -7.52 -2.33 -3.15
N ALA A 45 -6.38 -1.91 -2.59
CA ALA A 45 -5.89 -2.39 -1.31
C ALA A 45 -6.89 -2.14 -0.17
N MET A 46 -7.51 -0.95 -0.09
CA MET A 46 -8.49 -0.61 0.94
C MET A 46 -9.77 -1.46 0.85
N LYS A 47 -10.22 -1.83 -0.36
CA LYS A 47 -11.33 -2.77 -0.55
C LYS A 47 -10.97 -4.15 0.03
N GLU A 48 -9.75 -4.61 -0.18
CA GLU A 48 -9.27 -5.87 0.36
C GLU A 48 -9.08 -5.81 1.88
N VAL A 49 -8.61 -4.70 2.46
CA VAL A 49 -8.54 -4.50 3.92
C VAL A 49 -9.90 -4.74 4.57
N ALA A 50 -10.98 -4.22 4.00
CA ALA A 50 -12.33 -4.41 4.51
C ALA A 50 -12.77 -5.89 4.45
N LYS A 51 -12.44 -6.61 3.37
CA LYS A 51 -12.72 -8.04 3.24
C LYS A 51 -11.91 -8.87 4.24
N CYS A 52 -10.61 -8.61 4.33
CA CYS A 52 -9.69 -9.30 5.22
C CYS A 52 -10.06 -9.11 6.69
N THR A 53 -10.37 -7.88 7.09
CA THR A 53 -10.87 -7.57 8.45
C THR A 53 -12.10 -8.40 8.81
N LYS A 54 -13.05 -8.55 7.87
CA LYS A 54 -14.25 -9.38 8.07
C LYS A 54 -13.91 -10.86 8.14
N SER A 55 -13.06 -11.36 7.24
CA SER A 55 -12.67 -12.78 7.20
C SER A 55 -11.92 -13.23 8.46
N LEU A 56 -11.13 -12.33 9.05
CA LEU A 56 -10.40 -12.56 10.30
C LEU A 56 -11.26 -12.33 11.55
N GLY A 57 -12.55 -11.98 11.39
CA GLY A 57 -13.48 -11.78 12.51
C GLY A 57 -13.17 -10.56 13.38
N LEU A 58 -12.43 -9.57 12.88
CA LEU A 58 -11.96 -8.42 13.65
C LEU A 58 -13.05 -7.33 13.72
N LYS A 59 -13.57 -7.06 14.91
CA LYS A 59 -14.70 -6.14 15.11
C LYS A 59 -14.26 -4.80 15.68
N THR A 60 -13.40 -4.80 16.69
CA THR A 60 -12.97 -3.58 17.39
C THR A 60 -11.76 -2.92 16.74
N LYS A 61 -11.51 -1.65 17.07
CA LYS A 61 -10.34 -0.92 16.57
C LYS A 61 -9.03 -1.52 17.12
N GLU A 62 -9.06 -1.94 18.39
CA GLU A 62 -7.95 -2.56 19.11
C GLU A 62 -7.56 -3.89 18.43
N GLN A 63 -8.52 -4.75 18.13
CA GLN A 63 -8.29 -6.01 17.42
C GLN A 63 -7.63 -5.79 16.04
N LYS A 64 -8.10 -4.77 15.30
CA LYS A 64 -7.52 -4.42 14.00
C LYS A 64 -6.09 -3.91 14.12
N LYS A 65 -5.79 -3.14 15.17
CA LYS A 65 -4.45 -2.64 15.45
C LYS A 65 -3.50 -3.78 15.82
N GLU A 66 -3.92 -4.68 16.70
CA GLU A 66 -3.11 -5.83 17.15
C GLU A 66 -2.85 -6.85 16.03
N ARG A 67 -3.76 -6.96 15.07
CA ARG A 67 -3.68 -7.90 13.93
C ARG A 67 -3.40 -7.22 12.61
N ALA A 68 -2.87 -5.99 12.62
CA ALA A 68 -2.63 -5.21 11.41
C ALA A 68 -1.75 -5.97 10.40
N ALA A 69 -0.70 -6.66 10.88
CA ALA A 69 0.16 -7.50 10.05
C ALA A 69 -0.60 -8.65 9.38
N CYS A 70 -1.52 -9.32 10.10
CA CYS A 70 -2.35 -10.37 9.52
C CYS A 70 -3.36 -9.84 8.50
N ILE A 71 -3.91 -8.63 8.71
CA ILE A 71 -4.76 -7.97 7.71
C ILE A 71 -3.94 -7.73 6.45
N MET A 72 -2.73 -7.17 6.57
CA MET A 72 -1.86 -6.89 5.42
C MET A 72 -1.41 -8.16 4.70
N LYS A 73 -1.11 -9.24 5.44
CA LYS A 73 -0.86 -10.56 4.86
C LYS A 73 -2.04 -11.04 4.02
N CYS A 74 -3.25 -10.98 4.56
CA CYS A 74 -4.45 -11.36 3.81
C CYS A 74 -4.63 -10.52 2.54
N VAL A 75 -4.43 -9.19 2.63
CA VAL A 75 -4.50 -8.30 1.46
C VAL A 75 -3.47 -8.69 0.41
N ALA A 76 -2.22 -8.93 0.83
CA ALA A 76 -1.13 -9.28 -0.05
C ALA A 76 -1.36 -10.62 -0.76
N ILE A 77 -2.01 -11.59 -0.09
CA ILE A 77 -2.50 -12.84 -0.73
C ILE A 77 -3.57 -12.51 -1.79
N ASN A 78 -4.58 -11.71 -1.44
CA ASN A 78 -5.69 -11.43 -2.34
C ASN A 78 -5.31 -10.63 -3.60
N ILE A 79 -4.26 -9.79 -3.51
CA ILE A 79 -3.75 -9.03 -4.65
C ILE A 79 -2.63 -9.77 -5.42
N GLY A 80 -2.31 -11.00 -5.02
CA GLY A 80 -1.34 -11.85 -5.72
C GLY A 80 0.13 -11.56 -5.41
N LEU A 81 0.42 -10.75 -4.38
CA LEU A 81 1.79 -10.45 -3.95
C LEU A 81 2.37 -11.56 -3.06
N LEU A 82 1.51 -12.29 -2.34
CA LEU A 82 1.87 -13.51 -1.61
C LEU A 82 1.17 -14.73 -2.21
N SER A 83 1.79 -15.89 -2.11
CA SER A 83 1.13 -17.17 -2.38
C SER A 83 -0.02 -17.40 -1.40
N PRO A 84 -0.97 -18.31 -1.66
CA PRO A 84 -2.03 -18.66 -0.70
C PRO A 84 -1.51 -19.16 0.65
N LYS A 85 -0.25 -19.63 0.69
CA LYS A 85 0.43 -20.03 1.93
C LYS A 85 1.00 -18.85 2.69
N GLY A 86 1.07 -17.66 2.10
CA GLY A 86 1.69 -16.47 2.68
C GLY A 86 3.18 -16.37 2.41
N GLU A 87 3.69 -17.06 1.40
CA GLU A 87 5.10 -17.01 0.99
C GLU A 87 5.27 -15.96 -0.11
N ILE A 88 6.45 -15.35 -0.18
CA ILE A 88 6.86 -14.49 -1.30
C ILE A 88 7.69 -15.31 -2.28
N ASP A 89 7.39 -15.15 -3.56
CA ASP A 89 8.17 -15.68 -4.68
C ASP A 89 8.48 -14.50 -5.61
N GLU A 90 9.71 -14.44 -6.11
CA GLU A 90 10.15 -13.48 -7.11
C GLU A 90 9.21 -13.43 -8.31
N LYS A 91 8.65 -14.57 -8.73
CA LYS A 91 7.67 -14.63 -9.82
C LYS A 91 6.38 -13.85 -9.50
N LEU A 92 5.91 -13.89 -8.25
CA LEU A 92 4.71 -13.16 -7.83
C LEU A 92 4.96 -11.65 -7.81
N VAL A 93 6.17 -11.25 -7.43
CA VAL A 93 6.62 -9.85 -7.50
C VAL A 93 6.64 -9.38 -8.96
N ILE A 94 7.21 -10.19 -9.86
CA ILE A 94 7.28 -9.85 -11.29
C ILE A 94 5.88 -9.66 -11.86
N MET A 95 5.00 -10.64 -11.65
CA MET A 95 3.60 -10.56 -12.11
C MET A 95 2.88 -9.35 -11.53
N PHE A 96 3.09 -9.03 -10.25
CA PHE A 96 2.46 -7.86 -9.63
C PHE A 96 2.91 -6.54 -10.27
N VAL A 97 4.21 -6.39 -10.53
CA VAL A 97 4.76 -5.19 -11.19
C VAL A 97 4.23 -5.09 -12.62
N ASP A 98 4.27 -6.17 -13.39
CA ASP A 98 3.81 -6.19 -14.77
C ASP A 98 2.33 -5.81 -14.90
N ASP A 99 1.48 -6.32 -14.00
CA ASP A 99 0.03 -6.14 -14.06
C ASP A 99 -0.46 -4.80 -13.47
N ASN A 100 0.31 -4.16 -12.57
CA ASN A 100 -0.19 -3.03 -11.78
C ASN A 100 0.69 -1.76 -11.82
N VAL A 101 1.88 -1.85 -12.43
CA VAL A 101 2.82 -0.72 -12.55
C VAL A 101 3.02 -0.41 -14.04
N PRO A 102 3.00 0.87 -14.47
CA PRO A 102 3.36 1.23 -15.84
C PRO A 102 4.79 0.84 -16.18
N LEU A 103 5.01 0.43 -17.43
CA LEU A 103 6.33 -0.01 -17.93
C LEU A 103 7.47 0.95 -17.59
N LYS A 104 7.24 2.27 -17.68
CA LYS A 104 8.24 3.31 -17.35
C LYS A 104 8.73 3.30 -15.90
N TYR A 105 8.02 2.62 -14.99
CA TYR A 105 8.34 2.52 -13.58
C TYR A 105 8.71 1.10 -13.14
N HIS A 106 8.77 0.14 -14.08
CA HIS A 106 9.09 -1.25 -13.77
C HIS A 106 10.45 -1.40 -13.10
N ASP A 107 11.51 -0.81 -13.65
CA ASP A 107 12.86 -0.90 -13.09
C ASP A 107 12.91 -0.43 -11.62
N HIS A 108 12.25 0.70 -11.33
CA HIS A 108 12.19 1.23 -9.97
C HIS A 108 11.32 0.36 -9.04
N ALA A 109 10.22 -0.19 -9.55
CA ALA A 109 9.37 -1.09 -8.79
C ALA A 109 10.08 -2.40 -8.46
N TYR A 110 10.86 -2.95 -9.40
CA TYR A 110 11.68 -4.14 -9.16
C TYR A 110 12.80 -3.87 -8.16
N GLU A 111 13.50 -2.74 -8.28
CA GLU A 111 14.54 -2.33 -7.32
C GLU A 111 13.97 -2.23 -5.89
N VAL A 112 12.84 -1.54 -5.74
CA VAL A 112 12.12 -1.42 -4.47
C VAL A 112 11.76 -2.79 -3.89
N MET A 113 11.22 -3.68 -4.73
CA MET A 113 10.79 -5.00 -4.26
C MET A 113 12.00 -5.84 -3.87
N ALA A 114 13.07 -5.84 -4.67
CA ALA A 114 14.32 -6.52 -4.39
C ALA A 114 14.92 -6.11 -3.03
N ASP A 115 14.92 -4.81 -2.72
CA ASP A 115 15.36 -4.30 -1.41
C ASP A 115 14.53 -4.90 -0.26
N CYS A 116 13.21 -5.05 -0.46
CA CYS A 116 12.33 -5.62 0.55
C CYS A 116 12.41 -7.15 0.64
N MET A 117 12.87 -7.84 -0.41
CA MET A 117 13.00 -9.30 -0.44
C MET A 117 13.95 -9.81 0.65
N HIS A 118 14.93 -9.03 1.07
CA HIS A 118 15.85 -9.42 2.15
C HIS A 118 15.14 -9.70 3.50
N HIS A 119 13.94 -9.16 3.71
CA HIS A 119 13.13 -9.41 4.90
C HIS A 119 12.30 -10.71 4.83
N THR A 120 12.28 -11.39 3.69
CA THR A 120 11.40 -12.55 3.47
C THR A 120 11.89 -13.83 4.14
N GLY A 121 13.20 -13.95 4.40
CA GLY A 121 13.79 -15.14 5.03
C GLY A 121 13.34 -15.40 6.47
N SER A 122 12.71 -14.42 7.13
CA SER A 122 12.18 -14.55 8.50
C SER A 122 10.66 -14.70 8.57
N LEU A 123 9.97 -14.83 7.44
CA LEU A 123 8.51 -14.96 7.41
C LEU A 123 8.09 -16.32 7.98
N ASP A 124 7.22 -16.30 8.99
CA ASP A 124 6.55 -17.50 9.49
C ASP A 124 5.08 -17.47 9.08
N PRO A 125 4.67 -18.28 8.09
CA PRO A 125 3.30 -18.26 7.63
C PRO A 125 2.27 -18.78 8.64
N ASN A 126 2.71 -19.49 9.68
CA ASN A 126 1.84 -20.06 10.71
C ASN A 126 1.81 -19.21 11.99
N GLU A 127 2.54 -18.10 12.02
CA GLU A 127 2.59 -17.22 13.19
C GLU A 127 1.21 -16.63 13.48
N VAL A 128 0.74 -16.80 14.72
CA VAL A 128 -0.59 -16.36 15.15
C VAL A 128 -0.83 -14.88 14.83
N ASN A 129 0.12 -14.00 15.12
CA ASN A 129 -0.03 -12.55 14.96
C ASN A 129 0.58 -11.99 13.66
N CYS A 130 1.19 -12.85 12.82
CA CYS A 130 1.83 -12.47 11.57
C CYS A 130 2.90 -11.37 11.70
N LYS A 131 3.52 -11.21 12.88
CA LYS A 131 4.45 -10.12 13.19
C LYS A 131 5.75 -10.22 12.39
N SER A 132 6.15 -11.42 12.01
CA SER A 132 7.25 -11.71 11.10
C SER A 132 7.12 -10.98 9.76
N TYR A 133 5.90 -10.59 9.35
CA TYR A 133 5.66 -9.83 8.14
C TYR A 133 5.80 -8.31 8.30
N ASP A 134 5.88 -7.78 9.52
CA ASP A 134 5.99 -6.33 9.75
C ASP A 134 7.19 -5.70 9.02
N PRO A 135 8.40 -6.28 9.03
CA PRO A 135 9.55 -5.68 8.35
C PRO A 135 9.35 -5.57 6.83
N VAL A 136 8.81 -6.62 6.18
CA VAL A 136 8.58 -6.59 4.74
C VAL A 136 7.47 -5.60 4.37
N PHE A 137 6.36 -5.57 5.12
CA PHE A 137 5.28 -4.61 4.83
C PHE A 137 5.69 -3.18 5.13
N LYS A 138 6.51 -2.95 6.15
CA LYS A 138 7.09 -1.64 6.42
C LYS A 138 7.99 -1.20 5.27
N CYS A 139 8.88 -2.07 4.79
CA CYS A 139 9.73 -1.78 3.65
C CYS A 139 8.90 -1.41 2.40
N VAL A 140 7.92 -2.24 2.04
CA VAL A 140 7.05 -2.00 0.87
C VAL A 140 6.27 -0.69 1.03
N THR A 141 5.75 -0.39 2.21
CA THR A 141 5.00 0.86 2.46
C THR A 141 5.89 2.09 2.41
N ASP A 142 7.09 2.03 2.99
CA ASP A 142 8.06 3.12 2.98
C ASP A 142 8.52 3.39 1.53
N SER A 143 8.75 2.35 0.74
CA SER A 143 9.11 2.47 -0.67
C SER A 143 7.95 2.94 -1.56
N ALA A 144 6.72 2.46 -1.33
CA ALA A 144 5.53 2.98 -2.00
C ALA A 144 5.33 4.49 -1.71
N THR A 145 5.67 4.94 -0.49
CA THR A 145 5.62 6.36 -0.13
C THR A 145 6.69 7.16 -0.89
N LYS A 146 7.90 6.62 -1.06
CA LYS A 146 8.95 7.25 -1.90
C LYS A 146 8.52 7.31 -3.36
N PHE A 147 7.96 6.23 -3.90
CA PHE A 147 7.43 6.20 -5.26
C PHE A 147 6.31 7.23 -5.46
N ALA A 148 5.39 7.34 -4.50
CA ALA A 148 4.34 8.35 -4.54
C ALA A 148 4.89 9.79 -4.50
N LYS A 149 5.99 10.02 -3.78
CA LYS A 149 6.70 11.31 -3.80
C LYS A 149 7.33 11.59 -5.15
N LEU A 150 8.00 10.61 -5.78
CA LEU A 150 8.54 10.77 -7.13
C LEU A 150 7.45 11.14 -8.14
N CYS A 151 6.27 10.52 -8.03
CA CYS A 151 5.12 10.87 -8.85
C CYS A 151 4.48 12.23 -8.51
N SER A 152 4.90 12.87 -7.42
CA SER A 152 4.46 14.21 -7.03
C SER A 152 5.51 15.31 -7.23
N GLU A 153 6.79 14.96 -7.30
CA GLU A 153 7.94 15.87 -7.41
C GLU A 153 8.49 15.97 -8.84
N GLY A 154 8.03 15.12 -9.78
CA GLY A 154 8.27 15.24 -11.22
C GLY A 154 7.51 16.40 -11.89
N SER A 155 7.15 17.45 -11.13
CA SER A 155 6.41 18.65 -11.52
C SER A 155 7.35 19.83 -11.77
#